data_AF-A0A538BIG5-F1
#
_entry.id   AF-A0A538BIG5-F1
#
_cell.length_a   1.000
_cell.length_b   1.000
_cell.length_c   1.000
_cell.angle_alpha   90.00
_cell.angle_beta   90.00
_cell.angle_gamma   90.00
#
_symmetry.space_group_name_H-M   'P 1'
#
loop_
_entity.id
_entity.type
_entity.pdbx_description
1 polymer ?
#
loop_
_entity_poly.entity_id
_entity_poly.type
_entity_poly.pdbx_seq_one_letter_code
_entity_poly.pdbx_strand_id
1 'polypeptide(L)'
;GNKVKITIMFRGREMAHTDLGRRILDRLVSDLGELVVVEAMPKQEGRNMIMVISPNKRHLEALAKERARQAREQMVSAVAPAPDPVVGSEPQLDELHAEPAAASDEG
;
A
#
# COMPACT_ATOMS: atom_id res chain seq x y z
N GLY A 1 17.87 1.00 -10.73
CA GLY A 1 17.55 -0.43 -10.94
C GLY A 1 18.58 -1.04 -11.86
N ASN A 2 18.95 -2.30 -11.61
CA ASN A 2 19.99 -3.02 -12.35
C ASN A 2 19.36 -3.95 -13.39
N LYS A 3 20.07 -4.18 -14.50
CA LYS A 3 19.69 -5.24 -15.45
C LYS A 3 19.92 -6.60 -14.81
N VAL A 4 19.03 -7.55 -15.11
CA VAL A 4 19.09 -8.92 -14.58
C VAL A 4 19.23 -9.88 -15.75
N LYS A 5 20.25 -10.74 -15.68
CA LYS A 5 20.45 -11.85 -16.61
C LYS A 5 19.94 -13.13 -15.96
N ILE A 6 18.94 -13.74 -16.57
CA ILE A 6 18.39 -15.03 -16.15
C ILE A 6 19.02 -16.09 -17.03
N THR A 7 19.56 -17.14 -16.41
CA THR A 7 20.15 -18.29 -17.10
C THR A 7 19.52 -19.58 -16.60
N ILE A 8 18.90 -20.33 -17.50
CA ILE A 8 18.49 -21.72 -17.28
C ILE A 8 19.60 -22.62 -17.83
N MET A 9 20.10 -23.55 -17.02
CA MET A 9 21.12 -24.52 -17.45
C MET A 9 20.47 -25.89 -17.58
N PHE A 10 20.44 -26.45 -18.78
CA PHE A 10 19.94 -27.80 -19.00
C PHE A 10 21.01 -28.83 -18.62
N ARG A 11 20.60 -29.94 -18.00
CA ARG A 11 21.49 -31.05 -17.64
C ARG A 11 20.95 -32.41 -18.07
N GLY A 12 21.84 -33.24 -18.63
CA GLY A 12 21.52 -34.62 -19.01
C GLY A 12 20.35 -34.69 -19.99
N ARG A 13 19.28 -35.39 -19.59
CA ARG A 13 18.08 -35.63 -20.41
C ARG A 13 17.24 -34.36 -20.64
N GLU A 14 17.46 -33.30 -19.89
CA GLU A 14 16.73 -32.04 -20.02
C GLU A 14 17.05 -31.30 -21.34
N MET A 15 18.16 -31.64 -22.01
CA MET A 15 18.50 -31.08 -23.33
C MET A 15 17.44 -31.38 -24.41
N ALA A 16 16.68 -32.46 -24.24
CA ALA A 16 15.58 -32.80 -25.13
C ALA A 16 14.31 -31.96 -24.86
N HIS A 17 14.29 -31.18 -23.78
CA HIS A 17 13.13 -30.43 -23.28
C HIS A 17 13.46 -28.93 -23.13
N THR A 18 14.12 -28.35 -24.12
CA THR A 18 14.46 -26.92 -24.13
C THR A 18 13.22 -26.03 -24.20
N ASP A 19 12.15 -26.54 -24.80
CA ASP A 19 10.82 -25.92 -24.84
C ASP A 19 10.24 -25.67 -23.44
N LEU A 20 10.50 -26.57 -22.48
CA LEU A 20 10.08 -26.37 -21.10
C LEU A 20 10.80 -25.17 -20.46
N GLY A 21 12.11 -25.05 -20.70
CA GLY A 21 12.88 -23.89 -20.24
C GLY A 21 12.37 -22.58 -20.84
N ARG A 22 11.96 -22.60 -22.11
CA ARG A 22 11.35 -21.43 -22.75
C ARG A 22 10.04 -21.03 -22.08
N ARG A 23 9.13 -21.99 -21.83
CA ARG A 23 7.85 -21.74 -21.16
C ARG A 23 8.03 -21.15 -19.76
N ILE A 24 9.04 -21.59 -19.02
CA ILE A 24 9.36 -21.04 -17.70
C ILE A 24 9.74 -19.55 -17.80
N LEU A 25 10.57 -19.18 -18.77
CA LEU A 25 10.96 -17.78 -18.97
C LEU A 25 9.80 -16.93 -19.48
N ASP A 26 8.97 -17.45 -20.36
CA ASP A 26 7.78 -16.74 -20.85
C ASP A 26 6.79 -16.50 -19.70
N ARG A 27 6.59 -17.48 -18.81
CA ARG A 27 5.77 -17.30 -17.60
C ARG A 27 6.36 -16.25 -16.66
N LEU A 28 7.67 -16.26 -16.45
CA LEU A 28 8.34 -15.27 -15.62
C LEU A 28 8.15 -13.85 -16.16
N VAL A 29 8.20 -13.65 -17.47
CA VAL A 29 7.92 -12.34 -18.09
C VAL A 29 6.45 -11.96 -17.90
N SER A 30 5.53 -12.90 -18.06
CA SER A 30 4.09 -12.67 -17.83
C SER A 30 3.80 -12.26 -16.39
N ASP A 31 4.41 -12.91 -15.41
CA ASP A 31 4.19 -12.64 -13.99
C ASP A 31 4.76 -11.26 -13.58
N LEU A 32 5.84 -10.81 -14.23
CA LEU A 32 6.44 -9.50 -13.99
C LEU A 32 5.73 -8.37 -14.75
N GLY A 33 5.10 -8.67 -15.88
CA GLY A 33 4.30 -7.73 -16.65
C GLY A 33 5.01 -6.40 -16.94
N GLU A 34 4.33 -5.29 -16.66
CA GLU A 34 4.81 -3.93 -16.94
C GLU A 34 5.95 -3.45 -16.03
N LEU A 35 6.26 -4.19 -14.96
CA LEU A 35 7.34 -3.83 -14.03
C LEU A 35 8.72 -3.96 -14.68
N VAL A 36 8.82 -4.74 -15.76
CA VAL A 36 10.09 -5.04 -16.43
C VAL A 36 9.98 -4.85 -17.95
N VAL A 37 11.13 -4.64 -18.57
CA VAL A 37 11.31 -4.59 -20.02
C VAL A 37 12.24 -5.73 -20.41
N VAL A 38 11.85 -6.51 -21.42
CA VAL A 38 12.71 -7.57 -21.97
C VAL A 38 13.72 -6.93 -22.91
N GLU A 39 14.99 -6.97 -22.53
CA GLU A 39 16.10 -6.41 -23.34
C GLU A 39 16.63 -7.45 -24.32
N ALA A 40 16.65 -8.72 -23.90
CA ALA A 40 17.04 -9.84 -24.74
C ALA A 40 16.08 -11.01 -24.50
N MET A 41 15.41 -11.45 -25.56
CA MET A 41 14.50 -12.60 -25.54
C MET A 41 15.25 -13.89 -25.15
N PRO A 42 14.56 -14.88 -24.56
CA PRO A 42 15.17 -16.16 -24.24
C PRO A 42 15.85 -16.81 -25.44
N LYS A 43 17.17 -16.99 -25.38
CA LYS A 43 17.98 -17.60 -26.43
C LYS A 43 18.81 -18.73 -25.87
N GLN A 44 18.86 -19.85 -26.59
CA GLN A 44 19.71 -20.98 -26.23
C GLN A 44 21.16 -20.75 -26.71
N GLU A 45 22.10 -20.86 -25.78
CA GLU A 45 23.55 -20.81 -25.98
C GLU A 45 24.18 -22.07 -25.37
N GLY A 46 24.40 -23.07 -26.22
CA GLY A 46 24.89 -24.38 -25.82
C GLY A 46 23.94 -25.06 -24.81
N ARG A 47 24.44 -25.27 -23.60
CA ARG A 47 23.69 -25.90 -22.49
C ARG A 47 22.84 -24.91 -21.70
N ASN A 48 22.93 -23.63 -22.02
CA ASN A 48 22.27 -22.56 -21.31
C ASN A 48 21.17 -21.95 -22.16
N MET A 49 20.11 -21.45 -21.53
CA MET A 49 19.14 -20.54 -22.13
C MET A 49 19.14 -19.26 -21.32
N ILE A 50 19.38 -18.15 -21.99
CA ILE A 50 19.66 -16.86 -21.37
C ILE A 50 18.59 -15.86 -21.80
N MET A 51 18.09 -15.08 -20.86
CA MET A 51 17.20 -13.93 -21.06
C MET A 51 17.75 -12.75 -20.27
N VAL A 52 17.58 -11.52 -20.77
CA VAL A 52 17.96 -10.31 -20.04
C VAL A 52 16.76 -9.40 -19.92
N ILE A 53 16.48 -8.96 -18.70
CA ILE A 53 15.42 -8.00 -18.38
C ILE A 53 15.99 -6.79 -17.66
N SER A 54 15.30 -5.67 -17.78
CA SER A 54 15.59 -4.43 -17.05
C SER A 54 14.33 -3.93 -16.34
N PRO A 55 14.45 -3.22 -15.21
CA PRO A 55 13.29 -2.65 -14.54
C PRO A 55 12.71 -1.48 -15.34
N ASN A 56 11.39 -1.43 -15.48
CA ASN A 56 10.68 -0.32 -16.11
C ASN A 56 10.59 0.86 -15.13
N LYS A 57 11.62 1.71 -15.12
CA LYS A 57 11.72 2.85 -14.20
C LYS A 57 10.48 3.75 -14.23
N ARG A 58 9.98 4.06 -15.43
CA ARG A 58 8.82 4.95 -15.61
C ARG A 58 7.57 4.37 -14.94
N HIS A 59 7.31 3.08 -15.13
CA HIS A 59 6.15 2.43 -14.54
C HIS A 59 6.30 2.30 -13.01
N LEU A 60 7.49 1.94 -12.53
CA LEU A 60 7.78 1.82 -11.09
C LEU A 60 7.66 3.16 -10.35
N GLU A 61 8.12 4.26 -10.95
CA GLU A 61 7.98 5.62 -10.40
C GLU A 61 6.52 6.06 -10.34
N ALA A 62 5.72 5.74 -11.37
CA ALA A 62 4.29 6.03 -11.38
C ALA A 62 3.55 5.31 -10.25
N LEU A 63 3.79 4.01 -10.09
CA LEU A 63 3.22 3.21 -8.98
C LEU A 63 3.64 3.75 -7.61
N ALA A 64 4.89 4.17 -7.46
CA ALA A 64 5.38 4.75 -6.20
C ALA A 64 4.70 6.07 -5.87
N LYS A 65 4.51 6.96 -6.85
CA LYS A 65 3.82 8.24 -6.68
C LYS A 65 2.36 8.06 -6.32
N GLU A 66 1.67 7.12 -6.97
CA GLU A 66 0.27 6.80 -6.65
C GLU A 66 0.13 6.23 -5.25
N ARG A 67 0.99 5.28 -4.86
CA ARG A 67 1.01 4.75 -3.49
C ARG A 67 1.27 5.84 -2.45
N ALA A 68 2.18 6.77 -2.72
CA ALA A 68 2.46 7.90 -1.83
C ALA A 68 1.26 8.85 -1.70
N ARG A 69 0.55 9.13 -2.81
CA ARG A 69 -0.69 9.92 -2.78
C ARG A 69 -1.78 9.21 -1.97
N GLN A 70 -2.00 7.93 -2.25
CA GLN A 70 -3.00 7.10 -1.57
C GLN A 70 -2.72 7.00 -0.07
N ALA A 71 -1.46 6.80 0.33
CA ALA A 71 -1.08 6.78 1.74
C ALA A 71 -1.38 8.12 2.43
N ARG A 72 -1.07 9.25 1.77
CA ARG A 72 -1.37 10.58 2.31
C ARG A 72 -2.88 10.82 2.42
N GLU A 73 -3.66 10.45 1.42
CA GLU A 73 -5.12 10.59 1.44
C GLU A 73 -5.78 9.69 2.50
N GLN A 74 -5.31 8.45 2.65
CA GLN A 74 -5.77 7.54 3.69
C GLN A 74 -5.44 8.05 5.11
N MET A 75 -4.26 8.66 5.30
CA MET A 75 -3.92 9.30 6.58
C MET A 75 -4.79 10.52 6.89
N VAL A 76 -5.11 11.35 5.88
CA VAL A 76 -6.00 12.51 6.04
C VAL A 76 -7.44 12.06 6.33
N SER A 77 -7.89 10.94 5.75
CA SER A 77 -9.22 10.38 6.00
C SER A 77 -9.34 9.59 7.32
N ALA A 78 -8.24 9.06 7.86
CA ALA A 78 -8.24 8.31 9.11
C ALA A 78 -8.23 9.22 10.36
N VAL A 79 -7.93 10.51 10.20
CA VAL A 79 -8.13 11.54 11.23
C VAL A 79 -9.51 12.17 11.03
N ALA A 80 -10.56 11.51 11.51
CA ALA A 80 -11.85 12.18 11.71
C ALA A 80 -11.68 13.26 12.80
N PRO A 81 -12.32 14.44 12.69
CA PRO A 81 -12.27 15.43 13.77
C PRO A 81 -12.97 14.83 15.00
N ALA A 82 -12.33 14.93 16.16
CA ALA A 82 -13.01 14.67 17.43
C ALA A 82 -14.31 15.50 17.48
N PRO A 83 -15.44 14.96 17.96
CA PRO A 83 -16.64 15.77 18.14
C PRO A 83 -16.31 16.93 19.10
N ASP A 84 -16.78 18.13 18.76
CA ASP A 84 -16.50 19.38 19.47
C ASP A 84 -16.62 19.23 21.00
N PRO A 85 -15.73 19.85 21.80
CA PRO A 85 -15.99 19.98 23.22
C PRO A 85 -17.22 20.88 23.35
N VAL A 86 -18.34 20.31 23.80
CA VAL A 86 -19.50 21.09 24.23
C VAL A 86 -19.04 22.01 25.35
N VAL A 87 -18.78 23.27 25.00
CA VAL A 87 -18.63 24.37 25.95
C VAL A 87 -20.03 24.64 26.50
N GLY A 88 -20.40 23.84 27.50
CA GLY A 88 -21.52 24.12 28.37
C GLY A 88 -21.14 25.24 29.32
N SER A 89 -21.51 26.46 28.92
CA SER A 89 -21.68 27.65 29.75
C SER A 89 -21.86 27.37 31.25
N GLU A 90 -21.00 27.95 32.08
CA GLU A 90 -21.38 28.36 33.45
C GLU A 90 -22.50 29.39 33.35
N PRO A 91 -23.56 29.23 34.18
CA PRO A 91 -24.09 30.40 34.86
C PRO A 91 -24.23 30.16 36.36
N GLN A 92 -23.67 31.12 37.11
CA GLN A 92 -24.11 31.73 38.36
C GLN A 92 -24.98 30.91 39.35
N LEU A 93 -24.44 30.82 40.57
CA LEU A 93 -25.15 30.61 41.83
C LEU A 93 -26.48 31.37 41.88
N ASP A 94 -27.58 30.67 42.18
CA ASP A 94 -28.74 31.29 42.81
C ASP A 94 -29.39 30.36 43.84
N GLU A 95 -29.74 31.01 44.94
CA GLU A 95 -30.24 30.53 46.22
C GLU A 95 -31.52 29.70 46.09
N LEU A 96 -31.59 28.55 46.78
CA LEU A 96 -32.82 27.77 46.91
C LEU A 96 -33.04 27.34 48.36
N HIS A 97 -33.62 28.25 49.15
CA HIS A 97 -34.69 27.90 50.08
C HIS A 97 -35.50 29.14 50.51
N ALA A 98 -36.62 29.37 49.83
CA ALA A 98 -37.86 29.79 50.47
C ALA A 98 -38.78 28.55 50.39
N GLU A 99 -39.70 28.27 51.31
CA GLU A 99 -40.76 29.16 51.82
C GLU A 99 -41.50 28.44 53.00
N PRO A 100 -42.69 28.86 53.49
CA PRO A 100 -42.84 29.57 54.76
C PRO A 100 -43.78 28.86 55.77
N ALA A 101 -43.84 29.37 57.01
CA ALA A 101 -44.97 29.34 57.96
C ALA A 101 -44.47 29.88 59.31
N ALA A 102 -45.21 30.54 60.18
CA ALA A 102 -46.49 31.22 60.24
C ALA A 102 -46.55 31.84 61.66
N ALA A 103 -47.36 32.89 61.82
CA ALA A 103 -47.94 33.38 63.09
C ALA A 103 -46.98 34.01 64.14
N SER A 104 -47.15 35.30 64.46
CA SER A 104 -47.91 35.82 65.62
C SER A 104 -47.21 35.46 66.95
N ASP A 105 -46.78 36.38 67.81
CA ASP A 105 -47.62 37.27 68.62
C ASP A 105 -46.73 38.08 69.59
N GLU A 106 -47.29 39.16 70.13
CA GLU A 106 -46.68 40.16 71.02
C GLU A 106 -46.29 39.63 72.43
N GLY A 107 -45.39 40.37 73.10
CA GLY A 107 -45.05 40.18 74.53
C GLY A 107 -43.79 40.92 74.97
#